data_AF-A0A264VNL1-F1
#
_entry.id   AF-A0A264VNL1-F1
#
_cell.length_a   1.000
_cell.length_b   1.000
_cell.length_c   1.000
_cell.angle_alpha   90.00
_cell.angle_beta   90.00
_cell.angle_gamma   90.00
#
_symmetry.space_group_name_H-M   'P 1'
#
loop_
_entity.id
_entity.type
_entity.pdbx_description
1 polymer ?
#
loop_
_entity_poly.entity_id
_entity_poly.type
_entity_poly.pdbx_seq_one_letter_code
_entity_poly.pdbx_strand_id
1 'polypeptide(L)' 'MKKGLRKFYCTLPNGKVQEAELTWKATHAVACRTETRDWFAHSWCSAKSAALRCVELTQQEQGAEVEILVVKEIPPAA' A
#
# COMPACT_ATOMS: atom_id res chain seq x y z
N MET A 1 10.43 -24.06 3.41
CA MET A 1 9.07 -23.49 3.54
C MET A 1 8.59 -23.07 2.15
N LYS A 2 7.54 -23.68 1.59
CA LYS A 2 6.94 -23.20 0.33
C LYS A 2 6.35 -21.81 0.62
N LYS A 3 7.02 -20.74 0.19
CA LYS A 3 6.51 -19.37 0.28
C LYS A 3 5.36 -19.23 -0.71
N GLY A 4 4.17 -19.72 -0.32
CA GLY A 4 2.95 -19.53 -1.10
C GLY A 4 2.62 -18.06 -1.22
N LEU A 5 2.07 -17.66 -2.37
CA LEU A 5 1.47 -16.35 -2.53
C LEU A 5 0.38 -16.18 -1.47
N ARG A 6 0.38 -15.04 -0.77
CA ARG A 6 -0.63 -14.64 0.20
C ARG A 6 -1.25 -13.33 -0.24
N LYS A 7 -2.55 -13.20 -0.03
CA LYS A 7 -3.30 -11.98 -0.30
C LYS A 7 -3.20 -11.02 0.88
N PHE A 8 -2.98 -9.76 0.56
CA PHE A 8 -2.87 -8.66 1.49
C PHE A 8 -3.78 -7.53 1.02
N TYR A 9 -4.43 -6.86 1.96
CA TYR A 9 -5.45 -5.86 1.67
C TYR A 9 -5.15 -4.56 2.40
N CYS A 10 -5.47 -3.44 1.76
CA CYS A 10 -5.56 -2.13 2.41
C CYS A 10 -6.83 -1.40 1.96
N THR A 11 -7.34 -0.52 2.82
CA THR A 11 -8.43 0.40 2.48
C THR A 11 -7.79 1.73 2.11
N LEU A 12 -7.99 2.17 0.86
CA LEU A 12 -7.52 3.44 0.34
C LEU A 12 -8.33 4.60 0.95
N PRO A 13 -7.82 5.85 0.93
CA PRO A 13 -8.51 7.01 1.50
C PRO A 13 -9.89 7.30 0.87
N ASN A 14 -10.10 6.89 -0.38
CA ASN A 14 -11.41 6.97 -1.06
C ASN A 14 -12.38 5.83 -0.69
N GLY A 15 -12.06 5.00 0.30
CA GLY A 15 -12.87 3.87 0.76
C GLY A 15 -12.74 2.59 -0.09
N LYS A 16 -12.05 2.63 -1.24
CA LYS A 16 -11.85 1.44 -2.06
C LYS A 16 -10.86 0.48 -1.40
N VAL A 17 -11.09 -0.82 -1.56
CA VAL A 17 -10.18 -1.87 -1.11
C VAL A 17 -9.23 -2.23 -2.24
N GLN A 18 -7.93 -2.31 -1.94
CA GLN A 18 -6.94 -2.84 -2.87
C GLN A 18 -6.31 -4.11 -2.32
N GLU A 19 -6.07 -5.07 -3.22
CA GLU A 19 -5.46 -6.35 -2.93
C GLU A 19 -4.08 -6.44 -3.60
N ALA A 20 -3.14 -7.11 -2.94
CA ALA A 20 -1.88 -7.57 -3.53
C ALA A 20 -1.58 -9.01 -3.13
N GLU A 21 -1.05 -9.79 -4.07
CA GLU A 21 -0.55 -11.15 -3.84
C GLU A 21 0.97 -11.13 -3.72
N LEU A 22 1.50 -11.46 -2.53
CA LEU A 22 2.92 -11.35 -2.22
C LEU A 22 3.47 -12.65 -1.65
N THR A 23 4.76 -12.92 -1.89
CA THR A 23 5.46 -14.08 -1.29
C THR A 23 6.04 -13.79 0.09
N TRP A 24 5.93 -12.53 0.54
CA TRP A 24 6.36 -12.05 1.87
C TRP A 24 5.18 -11.42 2.62
N LYS A 25 5.33 -11.24 3.95
CA LYS A 25 4.31 -10.58 4.78
C LYS A 25 4.48 -9.07 4.66
N ALA A 26 3.53 -8.40 4.00
CA ALA A 26 3.40 -6.96 4.07
C ALA A 26 2.66 -6.57 5.35
N THR A 27 3.08 -5.46 5.96
CA THR A 27 2.44 -4.88 7.16
C THR A 27 1.98 -3.45 6.89
N HIS A 28 2.58 -2.78 5.91
CA HIS A 28 2.25 -1.43 5.49
C HIS A 28 2.15 -1.37 3.97
N ALA A 29 1.30 -0.50 3.46
CA ALA A 29 1.25 -0.13 2.06
C ALA A 29 1.41 1.39 1.94
N VAL A 30 2.01 1.86 0.87
CA VAL A 30 2.07 3.28 0.54
C VAL A 30 1.08 3.52 -0.58
N ALA A 31 0.07 4.32 -0.29
CA ALA A 31 -0.91 4.79 -1.25
C ALA A 31 -0.50 6.15 -1.77
N CYS A 32 -0.74 6.37 -3.05
CA CYS A 32 -0.48 7.61 -3.76
C CYS A 32 -1.73 8.03 -4.53
N ARG A 33 -1.96 9.33 -4.64
CA ARG A 33 -2.89 9.96 -5.56
C ARG A 33 -2.12 11.01 -6.35
N THR A 34 -2.34 11.06 -7.65
CA THR A 34 -1.75 12.07 -8.54
C THR A 34 -2.86 12.85 -9.24
N GLU A 35 -2.50 13.89 -9.99
CA GLU A 35 -3.47 14.68 -10.77
C GLU A 35 -4.24 13.83 -11.80
N THR A 36 -3.61 12.78 -12.33
CA THR A 36 -4.17 11.92 -13.38
C THR A 36 -4.80 10.64 -12.85
N ARG A 37 -4.56 10.29 -11.59
CA ARG A 37 -4.98 9.02 -11.00
C ARG A 37 -5.43 9.19 -9.55
N ASP A 38 -6.67 8.79 -9.28
CA ASP A 38 -7.22 8.65 -7.93
C ASP A 38 -6.41 7.64 -7.09
N TRP A 39 -6.62 7.59 -5.78
CA TRP A 39 -5.84 6.80 -4.84
C TRP A 39 -5.55 5.36 -5.29
N PHE A 40 -4.29 4.94 -5.18
CA PHE A 40 -3.83 3.58 -5.40
C PHE A 40 -2.61 3.25 -4.51
N ALA A 41 -2.54 2.02 -4.00
CA ALA A 41 -1.37 1.46 -3.33
C ALA A 41 -0.30 1.09 -4.36
N HIS A 42 0.83 1.79 -4.31
CA HIS A 42 1.94 1.61 -5.25
C HIS A 42 3.12 0.81 -4.65
N SER A 43 3.28 0.81 -3.32
CA SER A 43 4.34 0.05 -2.63
C SER A 43 3.79 -0.75 -1.45
N TRP A 44 4.32 -1.95 -1.22
CA TRP A 44 3.92 -2.85 -0.13
C TRP A 44 5.14 -3.25 0.68
N CYS A 45 5.16 -2.86 1.95
CA CYS A 45 6.34 -2.91 2.80
C CYS A 45 6.14 -3.86 4.00
N SER A 46 7.20 -4.56 4.39
CA SER A 46 7.20 -5.43 5.58
C SER A 46 7.43 -4.68 6.89
N ALA A 47 7.85 -3.41 6.84
CA ALA A 47 8.13 -2.57 7.99
C ALA A 47 7.78 -1.10 7.73
N LYS A 48 7.48 -0.36 8.82
CA LYS A 48 7.14 1.08 8.76
C LYS A 48 8.28 1.93 8.23
N SER A 49 9.53 1.62 8.58
CA SER A 49 10.71 2.36 8.10
C SER A 49 10.88 2.29 6.57
N ALA A 50 10.62 1.12 5.97
CA ALA A 50 10.60 0.96 4.52
C ALA A 50 9.47 1.76 3.87
N ALA A 51 8.27 1.77 4.48
CA ALA A 51 7.15 2.57 4.00
C ALA A 51 7.45 4.07 4.05
N LEU A 52 8.04 4.56 5.15
CA LEU A 52 8.48 5.96 5.27
C LEU A 52 9.47 6.34 4.17
N ARG A 53 10.44 5.46 3.87
CA ARG A 53 11.38 5.68 2.78
C ARG A 53 10.68 5.76 1.42
N CYS A 54 9.67 4.92 1.18
CA CYS A 54 8.86 5.00 -0.04
C CYS A 54 8.07 6.31 -0.13
N VAL A 55 7.50 6.79 0.99
CA VAL A 55 6.82 8.09 1.03
C VAL A 55 7.75 9.23 0.66
N GLU A 56 8.94 9.29 1.25
CA GLU A 56 9.93 10.32 0.93
C GLU A 56 10.27 10.37 -0.56
N LEU A 57 10.39 9.20 -1.21
CA LEU A 57 10.69 9.12 -2.64
C LEU A 57 9.49 9.54 -3.49
N THR A 58 8.27 9.14 -3.12
CA THR A 58 7.07 9.45 -3.90
C THR A 58 6.62 10.90 -3.74
N GLN A 59 6.82 11.52 -2.58
CA GLN A 59 6.52 12.94 -2.36
C GLN A 59 7.45 13.89 -3.15
N GLN A 60 8.57 13.39 -3.69
CA GLN A 60 9.40 14.16 -4.62
C GLN A 60 8.76 14.32 -6.00
N GLU A 61 7.76 13.50 -6.34
CA GLU A 61 6.98 13.63 -7.56
C GLU A 61 5.97 14.79 -7.40
N GLN A 62 6.02 15.77 -8.31
CA GLN A 62 5.11 16.91 -8.25
C GLN A 62 3.64 16.46 -8.36
N GLY A 63 2.79 16.98 -7.47
CA GLY A 63 1.35 16.69 -7.48
C GLY A 63 0.96 15.34 -6.90
N ALA A 64 1.87 14.62 -6.24
CA ALA A 64 1.58 13.37 -5.55
C ALA A 64 1.18 13.60 -4.08
N GLU A 65 -0.04 13.21 -3.71
CA GLU A 65 -0.46 13.02 -2.32
C GLU A 65 -0.17 11.58 -1.90
N VAL A 66 0.42 11.37 -0.73
CA VAL A 66 0.90 10.05 -0.30
C VAL A 66 0.51 9.75 1.14
N GLU A 67 0.07 8.51 1.41
CA GLU A 67 -0.32 8.05 2.74
C GLU A 67 0.20 6.62 3.02
N ILE A 68 0.59 6.35 4.27
CA ILE A 68 0.92 4.99 4.71
C ILE A 68 -0.32 4.32 5.30
N LEU A 69 -0.73 3.22 4.68
CA LEU A 69 -1.87 2.42 5.08
C LEU A 69 -1.45 1.17 5.84
N VAL A 70 -2.30 0.73 6.75
CA VAL A 70 -2.15 -0.56 7.44
C VAL A 70 -2.62 -1.68 6.54
N VAL A 71 -1.82 -2.73 6.43
CA VAL A 71 -2.15 -3.94 5.66
C VAL A 71 -2.80 -4.99 6.54
N LYS A 72 -3.84 -5.64 6.02
CA LYS A 72 -4.56 -6.74 6.66
C LYS A 72 -4.44 -8.01 5.82
N GLU A 73 -4.46 -9.17 6.47
CA GLU A 73 -4.48 -10.49 5.81
C GLU A 73 -5.93 -10.96 5.51
N ILE A 74 -6.93 -10.19 5.94
CA ILE A 74 -8.35 -10.44 5.73
C ILE A 74 -8.94 -9.21 5.01
N PRO A 75 -9.78 -9.40 3.98
CA PRO A 75 -10.45 -8.29 3.33
C PRO A 75 -11.31 -7.52 4.37
N PRO A 76 -11.25 -6.18 4.39
CA PRO A 76 -12.11 -5.37 5.26
C PRO A 76 -13.58 -5.61 4.88
N ALA A 77 -14.47 -5.58 5.88
CA ALA A 77 -15.91 -5.65 5.63
C ALA A 77 -16.34 -4.46 4.76
N ALA A 78 -17.17 -4.75 3.75
CA ALA A 78 -17.75 -3.77 2.83
C ALA A 78 -18.85 -2.93 3.49
#